data_AF-X6F8B6-F1
#
_entry.id   AF-X6F8B6-F1
#
_cell.length_a   1.000
_cell.length_b   1.000
_cell.length_c   1.000
_cell.angle_alpha   90.00
_cell.angle_beta   90.00
_cell.angle_gamma   90.00
#
_symmetry.space_group_name_H-M   'P 1'
#
loop_
_entity.id
_entity.type
_entity.pdbx_description
1 polymer ?
#
loop_
_entity_poly.entity_id
_entity_poly.type
_entity_poly.pdbx_seq_one_letter_code
_entity_poly.pdbx_strand_id
1 'polypeptide(L)'
;MSFFNPISTGALTLAASLAVSTLAFAASPAPAPAPAAPAPAAPAGSDRITNPVAEFAGIDKITGRIITFDVYIDETVQFGALQVTPRVCYSRPQNEQPKTDSFVEVDEITLDRKIRRIFTGWMFAESPGLNAVEHAVYDVWLKECKQKSDVPAPDAGKSGATKADGAKADASKPAATKPNPPVAPDAAQPDDAVEPDTTDTN
;
A
#
# COMPACT_ATOMS: atom_id res chain seq x y z
N MET A 1 -1.88 -5.60 43.96
CA MET A 1 -1.77 -6.99 43.45
C MET A 1 -0.71 -6.98 42.36
N SER A 2 0.56 -7.14 42.78
CA SER A 2 1.72 -7.12 41.90
C SER A 2 2.32 -8.52 41.95
N PHE A 3 2.17 -9.27 40.86
CA PHE A 3 2.79 -10.59 40.74
C PHE A 3 4.00 -10.45 39.80
N PHE A 4 5.17 -10.32 40.43
CA PHE A 4 6.48 -10.59 39.84
C PHE A 4 6.59 -12.11 39.62
N ASN A 5 7.04 -12.54 38.44
CA ASN A 5 7.39 -13.95 38.19
C ASN A 5 8.82 -14.02 37.61
N PRO A 6 9.79 -14.61 38.33
CA PRO A 6 11.11 -14.96 37.78
C PRO A 6 11.17 -16.45 37.42
N ILE A 7 11.44 -16.77 36.15
CA ILE A 7 11.76 -18.12 35.66
C ILE A 7 13.27 -18.13 35.41
N SER A 8 14.07 -18.54 36.40
CA SER A 8 14.51 -19.92 36.67
C SER A 8 15.39 -20.49 35.56
N THR A 9 16.69 -20.25 35.73
CA THR A 9 17.84 -20.93 35.12
C THR A 9 17.77 -22.44 35.30
N GLY A 10 17.92 -23.20 34.20
CA GLY A 10 18.13 -24.65 34.21
C GLY A 10 19.41 -25.00 33.47
N ALA A 11 20.45 -25.33 34.24
CA ALA A 11 21.67 -25.98 33.74
C ALA A 11 21.47 -27.50 33.76
N LEU A 12 21.84 -28.19 32.68
CA LEU A 12 22.00 -29.65 32.69
C LEU A 12 23.34 -30.02 32.07
N THR A 13 24.24 -30.50 32.93
CA THR A 13 25.55 -31.04 32.61
C THR A 13 25.50 -32.55 32.39
N LEU A 14 26.58 -33.06 31.76
CA LEU A 14 27.19 -34.40 31.84
C LEU A 14 27.03 -35.30 30.61
N ALA A 15 28.15 -35.51 29.91
CA ALA A 15 28.77 -36.83 29.84
C ALA A 15 30.23 -36.70 29.42
N ALA A 16 31.12 -37.18 30.29
CA ALA A 16 32.55 -37.32 30.06
C ALA A 16 32.82 -38.67 29.39
N SER A 17 33.73 -38.70 28.41
CA SER A 17 34.44 -39.91 28.00
C SER A 17 35.92 -39.59 27.84
N LEU A 18 36.70 -40.17 28.76
CA LEU A 18 38.15 -40.19 28.75
C LEU A 18 38.63 -41.25 27.75
N ALA A 19 39.40 -40.83 26.76
CA ALA A 19 40.31 -41.71 26.03
C ALA A 19 41.72 -41.11 26.13
N VAL A 20 42.54 -41.70 26.99
CA VAL A 20 43.98 -41.45 27.08
C VAL A 20 44.64 -42.09 25.86
N SER A 21 45.37 -41.30 25.08
CA SER A 21 46.26 -41.80 24.02
C SER A 21 47.61 -41.08 24.11
N THR A 22 48.65 -41.88 23.96
CA THR A 22 50.05 -41.64 24.30
C THR A 22 50.75 -40.53 23.51
N LEU A 23 51.65 -39.83 24.18
CA LEU A 23 52.48 -38.73 23.69
C LEU A 23 53.39 -39.16 22.52
N ALA A 24 53.28 -38.46 21.39
CA ALA A 24 54.37 -38.29 20.43
C ALA A 24 54.76 -36.81 20.41
N PHE A 25 55.94 -36.51 20.95
CA PHE A 25 56.55 -35.17 20.91
C PHE A 25 57.07 -34.92 19.49
N ALA A 26 56.26 -34.29 18.65
CA ALA A 26 56.68 -33.76 17.35
C ALA A 26 56.85 -32.24 17.46
N ALA A 27 57.97 -31.74 16.97
CA ALA A 27 58.37 -30.35 17.02
C ALA A 27 57.27 -29.39 16.52
N SER A 28 56.96 -28.36 17.31
CA SER A 28 56.00 -27.31 16.96
C SER A 28 56.49 -26.48 15.76
N PRO A 29 55.74 -26.42 14.63
CA PRO A 29 55.93 -25.36 13.64
C PRO A 29 55.34 -24.05 14.18
N ALA A 30 56.01 -22.93 13.89
CA ALA A 30 55.57 -21.58 14.26
C ALA A 30 54.13 -21.30 13.75
N PRO A 31 53.28 -20.58 14.51
CA PRO A 31 51.93 -20.26 14.07
C PRO A 31 51.98 -19.29 12.88
N ALA A 32 51.41 -19.71 11.75
CA ALA A 32 51.15 -18.84 10.61
C ALA A 32 50.15 -17.73 10.98
N PRO A 33 50.22 -16.53 10.37
CA PRO A 33 49.27 -15.45 10.62
C PRO A 33 47.86 -15.87 10.18
N ALA A 34 46.91 -15.82 11.10
CA ALA A 34 45.49 -16.05 10.81
C ALA A 34 44.97 -14.99 9.82
N PRO A 35 44.15 -15.36 8.82
CA PRO A 35 43.54 -14.39 7.93
C PRO A 35 42.62 -13.46 8.73
N ALA A 36 42.83 -12.15 8.59
CA ALA A 36 41.98 -11.13 9.17
C ALA A 36 40.54 -11.31 8.69
N ALA A 37 39.59 -11.41 9.62
CA ALA A 37 38.17 -11.46 9.31
C ALA A 37 37.74 -10.18 8.57
N PRO A 38 36.93 -10.27 7.49
CA PRO A 38 36.45 -9.10 6.77
C PRO A 38 35.59 -8.22 7.68
N ALA A 39 35.88 -6.92 7.69
CA ALA A 39 35.09 -5.92 8.40
C ALA A 39 33.65 -5.88 7.85
N PRO A 40 32.63 -5.60 8.70
CA PRO A 40 31.25 -5.47 8.24
C PRO A 40 31.13 -4.28 7.27
N ALA A 41 30.66 -4.54 6.06
CA ALA A 41 30.32 -3.49 5.10
C ALA A 41 29.15 -2.66 5.66
N ALA A 42 29.31 -1.33 5.65
CA ALA A 42 28.23 -0.41 5.99
C ALA A 42 27.06 -0.60 5.00
N PRO A 43 25.80 -0.50 5.45
CA PRO A 43 24.64 -0.66 4.58
C PRO A 43 24.65 0.43 3.51
N ALA A 44 24.55 0.04 2.24
CA ALA A 44 24.41 0.98 1.14
C ALA A 44 23.17 1.85 1.36
N GLY A 45 23.36 3.16 1.41
CA GLY A 45 22.29 4.14 1.50
C GLY A 45 21.36 3.98 0.30
N SER A 46 20.10 3.70 0.57
CA SER A 46 19.11 3.42 -0.45
C SER A 46 18.63 4.76 -1.02
N ASP A 47 19.00 5.09 -2.25
CA ASP A 47 18.58 6.35 -2.88
C ASP A 47 17.05 6.29 -3.11
N ARG A 48 16.31 7.17 -2.44
CA ARG A 48 14.84 7.22 -2.48
C ARG A 48 14.44 8.57 -3.03
N ILE A 49 13.57 8.55 -4.03
CA ILE A 49 13.04 9.75 -4.67
C ILE A 49 11.68 10.05 -4.06
N THR A 50 11.55 11.22 -3.45
CA THR A 50 10.26 11.73 -2.94
C THR A 50 9.42 12.26 -4.09
N ASN A 51 8.16 11.86 -4.13
CA ASN A 51 7.22 12.26 -5.16
C ASN A 51 6.03 13.05 -4.57
N PRO A 52 5.57 14.11 -5.25
CA PRO A 52 4.40 14.90 -4.83
C PRO A 52 3.05 14.26 -5.20
N VAL A 53 3.03 13.21 -6.02
CA VAL A 53 1.81 12.52 -6.44
C VAL A 53 1.94 11.01 -6.20
N ALA A 54 0.89 10.42 -5.64
CA ALA A 54 0.70 8.99 -5.51
C ALA A 54 -0.44 8.54 -6.44
N GLU A 55 -0.17 7.61 -7.34
CA GLU A 55 -1.18 6.97 -8.20
C GLU A 55 -1.73 5.73 -7.48
N PHE A 56 -3.03 5.71 -7.26
CA PHE A 56 -3.74 4.58 -6.69
C PHE A 56 -4.62 3.91 -7.73
N ALA A 57 -4.76 2.60 -7.60
CA ALA A 57 -5.79 1.86 -8.29
C ALA A 57 -6.86 1.44 -7.27
N GLY A 58 -8.12 1.58 -7.68
CA GLY A 58 -9.28 1.18 -6.91
C GLY A 58 -10.16 0.24 -7.71
N ILE A 59 -10.61 -0.86 -7.09
CA ILE A 59 -11.63 -1.74 -7.67
C ILE A 59 -12.93 -1.59 -6.91
N ASP A 60 -14.03 -1.54 -7.65
CA ASP A 60 -15.36 -1.77 -7.10
C ASP A 60 -15.71 -3.26 -7.29
N LYS A 61 -15.79 -4.00 -6.18
CA LYS A 61 -16.11 -5.45 -6.17
C LYS A 61 -17.53 -5.75 -6.67
N ILE A 62 -18.43 -4.77 -6.65
CA ILE A 62 -19.82 -4.92 -7.10
C ILE A 62 -19.89 -4.81 -8.62
N THR A 63 -19.19 -3.82 -9.20
CA THR A 63 -19.22 -3.58 -10.65
C THR A 63 -18.07 -4.24 -11.41
N GLY A 64 -17.05 -4.72 -10.70
CA GLY A 64 -15.83 -5.30 -11.29
C GLY A 64 -14.94 -4.29 -12.02
N ARG A 65 -15.23 -2.98 -11.92
CA ARG A 65 -14.44 -1.95 -12.60
C ARG A 65 -13.24 -1.53 -11.75
N ILE A 66 -12.07 -1.50 -12.39
CA ILE A 66 -10.85 -0.93 -11.84
C ILE A 66 -10.69 0.47 -12.42
N ILE A 67 -10.48 1.45 -11.56
CA ILE A 67 -10.10 2.80 -11.95
C ILE A 67 -8.74 3.15 -11.36
N THR A 68 -8.06 4.08 -12.00
CA THR A 68 -6.80 4.62 -11.52
C THR A 68 -6.96 6.11 -11.33
N PHE A 69 -6.49 6.62 -10.19
CA PHE A 69 -6.62 8.01 -9.82
C PHE A 69 -5.34 8.49 -9.15
N ASP A 70 -4.93 9.69 -9.54
CA ASP A 70 -3.77 10.36 -8.97
C ASP A 70 -4.21 11.19 -7.76
N VAL A 71 -3.45 11.11 -6.67
CA VAL A 71 -3.70 11.85 -5.43
C VAL A 71 -2.43 12.60 -5.05
N TYR A 72 -2.58 13.90 -4.81
CA TYR A 72 -1.49 14.72 -4.31
C TYR A 72 -1.19 14.38 -2.85
N ILE A 73 0.07 14.51 -2.43
CA ILE A 73 0.43 14.32 -1.03
C ILE A 73 -0.32 15.32 -0.16
N ASP A 74 -0.80 14.84 1.00
CA ASP A 74 -1.64 15.56 1.96
C ASP A 74 -3.05 15.93 1.48
N GLU A 75 -3.43 15.55 0.26
CA GLU A 75 -4.79 15.73 -0.25
C GLU A 75 -5.63 14.46 -0.03
N THR A 76 -6.93 14.66 0.15
CA THR A 76 -7.89 13.56 0.33
C THR A 76 -8.75 13.42 -0.92
N VAL A 77 -8.68 12.26 -1.56
CA VAL A 77 -9.56 11.90 -2.69
C VAL A 77 -10.54 10.83 -2.24
N GLN A 78 -11.78 10.94 -2.72
CA GLN A 78 -12.84 9.98 -2.41
C GLN A 78 -12.98 8.96 -3.53
N PHE A 79 -12.88 7.68 -3.19
CA PHE A 79 -13.20 6.54 -4.05
C PHE A 79 -14.36 5.74 -3.45
N GLY A 80 -15.55 5.87 -4.02
CA GLY A 80 -16.75 5.24 -3.49
C GLY A 80 -17.07 5.73 -2.07
N ALA A 81 -17.02 4.82 -1.10
CA ALA A 81 -17.18 5.12 0.33
C ALA A 81 -15.85 5.35 1.07
N LEU A 82 -14.71 5.22 0.40
CA LEU A 82 -13.39 5.38 0.98
C LEU A 82 -12.82 6.77 0.68
N GLN A 83 -12.16 7.36 1.67
CA GLN A 83 -11.36 8.58 1.56
C GLN A 83 -9.90 8.21 1.73
N VAL A 84 -9.10 8.44 0.69
CA VAL A 84 -7.69 8.04 0.62
C VAL A 84 -6.84 9.29 0.74
N THR A 85 -5.92 9.29 1.71
CA THR A 85 -5.02 10.41 1.99
C THR A 85 -3.57 9.92 2.07
N PRO A 86 -2.78 10.02 0.99
CA PRO A 86 -1.36 9.72 1.04
C PRO A 86 -0.61 10.82 1.80
N ARG A 87 0.27 10.43 2.74
CA ARG A 87 1.10 11.37 3.52
C ARG A 87 2.51 11.48 2.97
N VAL A 88 3.03 10.39 2.38
CA VAL A 88 4.32 10.37 1.68
C VAL A 88 4.28 9.35 0.55
N CYS A 89 5.07 9.55 -0.50
CA CYS A 89 5.24 8.60 -1.60
C CYS A 89 6.70 8.58 -2.05
N TYR A 90 7.35 7.43 -1.96
CA TYR A 90 8.73 7.21 -2.35
C TYR A 90 8.83 6.23 -3.51
N SER A 91 9.73 6.52 -4.45
CA SER A 91 10.08 5.64 -5.56
C SER A 91 11.59 5.41 -5.63
N ARG A 92 12.01 4.45 -6.46
CA ARG A 92 13.41 4.21 -6.80
C ARG A 92 13.78 4.73 -8.18
N PRO A 93 15.07 5.07 -8.38
CA PRO A 93 15.57 5.32 -9.71
C PRO A 93 15.49 4.04 -10.55
N GLN A 94 15.29 4.22 -11.86
CA GLN A 94 15.09 3.13 -12.83
C GLN A 94 16.32 2.20 -13.02
N ASN A 95 17.47 2.55 -12.44
CA ASN A 95 18.68 1.72 -12.46
C ASN A 95 18.72 0.69 -11.32
N GLU A 96 17.82 0.76 -10.36
CA GLU A 96 17.66 -0.19 -9.26
C GLU A 96 16.38 -1.02 -9.47
N GLN A 97 16.19 -2.07 -8.66
CA GLN A 97 14.92 -2.78 -8.61
C GLN A 97 13.78 -1.81 -8.22
N PRO A 98 12.66 -1.79 -8.97
CA PRO A 98 11.51 -0.98 -8.64
C PRO A 98 11.04 -1.28 -7.21
N LYS A 99 10.94 -0.23 -6.41
CA LYS A 99 10.41 -0.31 -5.05
C LYS A 99 9.72 0.99 -4.72
N THR A 100 8.40 0.93 -4.63
CA THR A 100 7.56 2.09 -4.47
C THR A 100 6.71 1.88 -3.23
N ASP A 101 6.88 2.78 -2.26
CA ASP A 101 6.20 2.72 -0.98
C ASP A 101 5.54 4.06 -0.64
N SER A 102 4.34 4.00 -0.08
CA SER A 102 3.58 5.18 0.34
C SER A 102 2.96 4.94 1.70
N PHE A 103 3.03 5.94 2.58
CA PHE A 103 2.26 5.90 3.83
C PHE A 103 0.90 6.55 3.58
N VAL A 104 -0.16 5.79 3.85
CA VAL A 104 -1.52 6.16 3.47
C VAL A 104 -2.45 6.01 4.66
N GLU A 105 -3.33 6.99 4.82
CA GLU A 105 -4.46 6.94 5.73
C GLU A 105 -5.73 6.73 4.89
N VAL A 106 -6.54 5.74 5.26
CA VAL A 106 -7.83 5.49 4.60
C VAL A 106 -8.95 5.52 5.61
N ASP A 107 -9.91 6.39 5.34
CA ASP A 107 -11.11 6.59 6.13
C ASP A 107 -12.34 6.06 5.36
N GLU A 108 -13.26 5.42 6.06
CA GLU A 108 -14.53 4.93 5.53
C GLU A 108 -15.66 5.87 5.93
N ILE A 109 -16.54 6.20 4.97
CA ILE A 109 -17.80 6.89 5.20
C ILE A 109 -18.89 5.83 5.35
N THR A 110 -19.39 5.64 6.58
CA THR A 110 -20.46 4.67 6.85
C THR A 110 -21.82 5.17 6.34
N LEU A 111 -22.82 4.28 6.30
CA LEU A 111 -24.21 4.64 5.93
C LEU A 111 -24.80 5.75 6.80
N ASP A 112 -24.36 5.84 8.07
CA ASP A 112 -24.76 6.88 9.01
C ASP A 112 -24.02 8.22 8.78
N ARG A 113 -23.21 8.34 7.72
CA ARG A 113 -22.34 9.48 7.40
C ARG A 113 -21.30 9.76 8.49
N LYS A 114 -20.84 8.74 9.19
CA LYS A 114 -19.72 8.84 10.13
C LYS A 114 -18.42 8.50 9.40
N ILE A 115 -17.38 9.29 9.66
CA ILE A 115 -16.03 9.05 9.13
C ILE A 115 -15.27 8.23 10.17
N ARG A 116 -14.70 7.09 9.76
CA ARG A 116 -13.88 6.25 10.63
C ARG A 116 -12.64 5.79 9.89
N ARG A 117 -11.49 5.90 10.55
CA ARG A 117 -10.23 5.33 10.05
C ARG A 117 -10.27 3.82 10.03
N ILE A 118 -10.07 3.24 8.85
CA ILE A 118 -10.02 1.79 8.66
C ILE A 118 -8.59 1.30 8.40
N PHE A 119 -7.72 2.16 7.89
CA PHE A 119 -6.34 1.82 7.61
C PHE A 119 -5.40 3.00 7.84
N THR A 120 -4.22 2.71 8.36
CA THR A 120 -3.10 3.63 8.46
C THR A 120 -1.82 2.82 8.38
N GLY A 121 -1.03 3.01 7.33
CA GLY A 121 0.16 2.19 7.14
C GLY A 121 0.87 2.39 5.83
N TRP A 122 1.92 1.60 5.65
CA TRP A 122 2.72 1.57 4.42
C TRP A 122 2.08 0.64 3.40
N MET A 123 1.85 1.15 2.19
CA MET A 123 1.42 0.38 1.02
C MET A 123 2.60 0.22 0.06
N PHE A 124 2.65 -0.90 -0.66
CA PHE A 124 3.75 -1.24 -1.58
C PHE A 124 3.19 -1.53 -2.96
N ALA A 125 3.69 -0.85 -3.99
CA ALA A 125 3.18 -1.02 -5.35
C ALA A 125 3.53 -2.39 -5.94
N GLU A 126 4.72 -2.90 -5.65
CA GLU A 126 5.22 -4.17 -6.19
C GLU A 126 4.65 -5.38 -5.42
N SER A 127 4.01 -5.15 -4.28
CA SER A 127 3.36 -6.19 -3.49
C SER A 127 2.05 -5.67 -2.89
N PRO A 128 1.03 -5.40 -3.72
CA PRO A 128 -0.24 -4.88 -3.25
C PRO A 128 -0.88 -5.79 -2.19
N GLY A 129 -0.78 -7.11 -2.35
CA GLY A 129 -1.35 -8.07 -1.40
C GLY A 129 -0.76 -8.06 0.02
N LEU A 130 0.33 -7.34 0.27
CA LEU A 130 0.91 -7.24 1.61
C LEU A 130 0.21 -6.20 2.49
N ASN A 131 -0.17 -5.06 1.91
CA ASN A 131 -0.78 -3.93 2.64
C ASN A 131 -1.77 -3.13 1.78
N ALA A 132 -2.53 -3.79 0.91
CA ALA A 132 -3.68 -3.19 0.24
C ALA A 132 -4.83 -2.98 1.24
N VAL A 133 -5.66 -1.97 0.99
CA VAL A 133 -6.88 -1.77 1.75
C VAL A 133 -7.99 -2.56 1.10
N GLU A 134 -8.39 -3.63 1.76
CA GLU A 134 -9.49 -4.49 1.34
C GLU A 134 -10.76 -4.11 2.10
N HIS A 135 -11.71 -3.46 1.42
CA HIS A 135 -13.03 -3.21 1.97
C HIS A 135 -14.02 -4.27 1.47
N ALA A 136 -15.19 -4.37 2.12
CA ALA A 136 -16.24 -5.31 1.71
C ALA A 136 -16.76 -5.05 0.28
N VAL A 137 -16.61 -3.81 -0.20
CA VAL A 137 -17.15 -3.33 -1.48
C VAL A 137 -16.05 -2.77 -2.40
N TYR A 138 -15.00 -2.17 -1.84
CA TYR A 138 -13.98 -1.44 -2.59
C TYR A 138 -12.58 -1.91 -2.19
N ASP A 139 -11.66 -2.13 -3.12
CA ASP A 139 -10.24 -2.25 -2.75
C ASP A 139 -9.47 -1.08 -3.29
N VAL A 140 -8.46 -0.66 -2.54
CA VAL A 140 -7.52 0.38 -2.95
C VAL A 140 -6.11 -0.10 -2.70
N TRP A 141 -5.25 0.09 -3.69
CA TRP A 141 -3.83 -0.19 -3.58
C TRP A 141 -2.98 0.85 -4.30
N LEU A 142 -1.75 1.03 -3.83
CA LEU A 142 -0.76 1.88 -4.47
C LEU A 142 -0.32 1.24 -5.79
N LYS A 143 -0.22 2.05 -6.85
CA LYS A 143 0.26 1.61 -8.16
C LYS A 143 1.63 2.19 -8.49
N GLU A 144 1.83 3.49 -8.31
CA GLU A 144 3.10 4.16 -8.57
C GLU A 144 3.18 5.51 -7.84
N CYS A 145 4.37 6.06 -7.66
CA CYS A 145 4.58 7.44 -7.27
C CYS A 145 5.11 8.26 -8.45
N LYS A 146 4.50 9.41 -8.75
CA LYS A 146 4.85 10.25 -9.91
C LYS A 146 5.33 11.64 -9.50
N GLN A 147 6.23 12.20 -10.30
CA GLN A 147 6.66 13.61 -10.15
C GLN A 147 5.61 14.61 -10.66
N LYS A 148 4.77 14.19 -11.61
CA LYS A 148 3.72 15.02 -12.23
C LYS A 148 2.48 14.18 -12.46
N SER A 149 1.31 14.80 -12.33
CA SER A 149 0.02 14.22 -12.72
C SER A 149 -0.54 14.98 -13.93
N ASP A 150 -1.34 14.29 -14.73
CA ASP A 150 -2.15 14.90 -15.80
C ASP A 150 -3.40 15.59 -15.23
N VAL A 151 -3.76 15.30 -13.97
CA VAL A 151 -4.84 15.96 -13.23
C VAL A 151 -4.30 17.26 -12.63
N PRO A 152 -4.94 18.42 -12.85
CA PRO A 152 -4.54 19.67 -12.23
C PRO A 152 -4.53 19.54 -10.70
N ALA A 153 -3.49 20.07 -10.06
CA ALA A 153 -3.45 20.15 -8.60
C ALA A 153 -4.66 20.95 -8.08
N PRO A 154 -5.29 20.53 -6.99
CA PRO A 154 -6.30 21.35 -6.34
C PRO A 154 -5.67 22.69 -5.96
N ASP A 155 -6.36 23.79 -6.23
CA ASP A 155 -5.89 25.11 -5.85
C ASP A 155 -5.68 25.14 -4.32
N ALA A 156 -4.43 25.16 -3.88
CA ALA A 156 -3.99 25.24 -2.48
C ALA A 156 -4.29 26.62 -1.85
N GLY A 157 -5.52 27.11 -2.06
CA GLY A 157 -5.85 28.50 -1.89
C GLY A 157 -7.32 28.80 -1.70
N LYS A 158 -8.21 27.83 -1.38
CA LYS A 158 -9.52 28.07 -0.71
C LYS A 158 -10.07 26.82 0.01
N SER A 159 -9.28 26.15 0.83
CA SER A 159 -9.88 25.36 1.92
C SER A 159 -10.30 26.33 3.02
N GLY A 160 -11.56 26.76 2.94
CA GLY A 160 -12.16 27.71 3.85
C GLY A 160 -12.08 27.20 5.29
N ALA A 161 -11.33 27.92 6.12
CA ALA A 161 -11.57 28.00 7.54
C ALA A 161 -13.02 28.50 7.76
N THR A 162 -13.99 27.59 7.77
CA THR A 162 -15.28 27.85 8.40
C THR A 162 -15.15 27.44 9.85
N LYS A 163 -14.88 28.45 10.65
CA LYS A 163 -14.93 28.47 12.11
C LYS A 163 -16.08 27.62 12.64
N ALA A 164 -15.75 26.68 13.51
CA ALA A 164 -16.70 26.04 14.40
C ALA A 164 -17.21 27.11 15.39
N ASP A 165 -18.48 27.49 15.27
CA ASP A 165 -19.24 28.11 16.35
C ASP A 165 -20.54 27.29 16.48
N GLY A 166 -20.73 26.66 17.65
CA GLY A 166 -21.86 25.80 17.92
C GLY A 166 -23.17 26.57 18.06
N ALA A 167 -24.26 25.97 17.57
CA ALA A 167 -25.62 26.31 17.98
C ALA A 167 -26.51 25.08 17.94
N LYS A 168 -27.22 24.91 19.05
CA LYS A 168 -28.15 23.83 19.42
C LYS A 168 -29.44 23.89 18.57
N ALA A 169 -29.96 22.70 18.29
CA ALA A 169 -31.26 22.29 17.74
C ALA A 169 -32.40 23.32 17.62
N ASP A 170 -33.14 23.30 16.50
CA ASP A 170 -34.52 22.75 16.46
C ASP A 170 -35.01 22.49 15.02
N ALA A 171 -36.05 21.65 14.90
CA ALA A 171 -36.51 20.99 13.69
C ALA A 171 -37.42 21.84 12.80
N SER A 172 -37.36 21.62 11.47
CA SER A 172 -38.54 21.65 10.59
C SER A 172 -38.31 20.93 9.25
N LYS A 173 -39.37 20.25 8.83
CA LYS A 173 -39.60 19.21 7.79
C LYS A 173 -39.40 19.70 6.33
N PRO A 174 -39.23 18.80 5.33
CA PRO A 174 -38.46 19.05 4.10
C PRO A 174 -39.31 19.48 2.89
N ALA A 175 -38.65 20.12 1.92
CA ALA A 175 -39.16 20.32 0.57
C ALA A 175 -38.23 19.65 -0.46
N ALA A 176 -38.83 18.86 -1.32
CA ALA A 176 -38.22 18.02 -2.33
C ALA A 176 -37.50 18.84 -3.42
N THR A 177 -36.38 18.30 -3.92
CA THR A 177 -35.86 18.65 -5.25
C THR A 177 -35.52 17.36 -5.99
N LYS A 178 -35.97 17.28 -7.24
CA LYS A 178 -36.06 16.10 -8.09
C LYS A 178 -34.69 15.43 -8.37
N PRO A 179 -34.64 14.10 -8.54
CA PRO A 179 -33.50 13.39 -9.10
C PRO A 179 -33.33 13.69 -10.59
N ASN A 180 -32.09 13.94 -11.04
CA ASN A 180 -31.74 13.86 -12.45
C ASN A 180 -31.79 12.38 -12.90
N PRO A 181 -32.21 12.10 -14.15
CA PRO A 181 -32.38 10.73 -14.64
C PRO A 181 -31.04 9.99 -14.81
N PRO A 182 -31.04 8.65 -14.65
CA PRO A 182 -29.88 7.81 -14.91
C PRO A 182 -29.62 7.70 -16.41
N VAL A 183 -28.35 7.84 -16.81
CA VAL A 183 -27.88 7.43 -18.13
C VAL A 183 -27.88 5.90 -18.17
N ALA A 184 -28.71 5.33 -19.05
CA ALA A 184 -28.81 3.90 -19.27
C ALA A 184 -27.61 3.36 -20.08
N PRO A 185 -27.27 2.07 -19.90
CA PRO A 185 -26.20 1.40 -20.63
C PRO A 185 -26.67 0.93 -22.01
N ASP A 186 -25.87 1.19 -23.04
CA ASP A 186 -26.06 0.62 -24.37
C ASP A 186 -25.39 -0.76 -24.43
N ALA A 187 -26.20 -1.80 -24.65
CA ALA A 187 -25.76 -3.12 -25.06
C ALA A 187 -26.86 -3.77 -25.91
N ALA A 188 -26.63 -3.87 -27.22
CA ALA A 188 -27.26 -4.86 -28.08
C ALA A 188 -26.37 -5.13 -29.31
N GLN A 189 -25.80 -6.33 -29.37
CA GLN A 189 -25.30 -6.94 -30.61
C GLN A 189 -26.48 -7.27 -31.54
N PRO A 190 -26.21 -7.42 -32.85
CA PRO A 190 -26.50 -8.71 -33.45
C PRO A 190 -25.36 -9.27 -34.30
N ASP A 191 -25.20 -10.59 -34.18
CA ASP A 191 -24.47 -11.47 -35.08
C ASP A 191 -25.20 -11.55 -36.43
N ASP A 192 -24.49 -11.39 -37.54
CA ASP A 192 -24.91 -11.92 -38.84
C ASP A 192 -23.69 -12.46 -39.59
N ALA A 193 -23.72 -13.77 -39.78
CA ALA A 193 -22.85 -14.51 -40.67
C ALA A 193 -23.26 -14.24 -42.12
N VAL A 194 -22.31 -13.83 -42.98
CA VAL A 194 -22.41 -14.01 -44.43
C VAL A 194 -21.04 -14.40 -44.97
N GLU A 195 -20.92 -15.69 -45.24
CA GLU A 195 -19.95 -16.34 -46.11
C GLU A 195 -20.03 -15.73 -47.53
N PRO A 196 -18.92 -15.34 -48.18
CA PRO A 196 -18.95 -15.09 -49.62
C PRO A 196 -18.73 -16.41 -50.36
N ASP A 197 -19.84 -16.89 -50.93
CA ASP A 197 -19.91 -17.93 -51.93
C ASP A 197 -18.99 -17.62 -53.13
N THR A 198 -18.42 -18.70 -53.61
CA THR A 198 -17.69 -18.87 -54.85
C THR A 198 -18.48 -18.44 -56.09
N THR A 199 -17.72 -18.16 -57.16
CA THR A 199 -18.10 -18.28 -58.58
C THR A 199 -18.51 -17.00 -59.33
N ASP A 200 -17.64 -16.65 -60.30
CA ASP A 200 -17.93 -16.37 -61.72
C ASP A 200 -17.63 -14.98 -62.33
N THR A 201 -16.85 -15.06 -63.43
CA THR A 201 -16.81 -14.17 -64.62
C THR A 201 -16.11 -12.79 -64.55
N ASN A 202 -14.85 -12.73 -65.01
CA ASN A 202 -14.39 -12.15 -66.30
C ASN A 202 -12.86 -12.15 -66.37
#